data_AF-Q47D75-F1
#
_entry.id   AF-Q47D75-F1
#
_cell.length_a   1.000
_cell.length_b   1.000
_cell.length_c   1.000
_cell.angle_alpha   90.00
_cell.angle_beta   90.00
_cell.angle_gamma   90.00
#
_symmetry.space_group_name_H-M   'P 1'
#
loop_
_entity.id
_entity.type
_entity.pdbx_description
1 polymer ?
#
loop_
_entity_poly.entity_id
_entity_poly.type
_entity_poly.pdbx_seq_one_letter_code
_entity_poly.pdbx_strand_id
1 'polypeptide(L)'
;MGSRWLKGLFSWLKTILFGKAAPLSDDERARQLIAAVDRGGIPLNAAKVNAIARSLGLEVSRHAPIEETIQRIRLALTRVSQHD
;
A
#
# COMPACT_ATOMS: atom_id res chain seq x y z
N MET A 1 27.48 -15.75 36.84
CA MET A 1 28.33 -15.19 35.76
C MET A 1 28.26 -16.16 34.59
N GLY A 2 27.83 -15.89 33.36
CA GLY A 2 27.29 -14.71 32.68
C GLY A 2 26.96 -15.16 31.26
N SER A 3 25.70 -15.50 30.99
CA SER A 3 25.18 -15.95 29.68
C SER A 3 25.07 -14.76 28.73
N ARG A 4 26.17 -14.42 28.04
CA ARG A 4 26.25 -13.27 27.11
C ARG A 4 26.05 -13.63 25.63
N TRP A 5 25.95 -14.91 25.28
CA TRP A 5 25.97 -15.34 23.87
C TRP A 5 24.60 -15.42 23.18
N LEU A 6 23.51 -15.53 23.93
CA LEU A 6 22.15 -15.67 23.37
C LEU A 6 21.50 -14.33 22.95
N LYS A 7 22.09 -13.18 23.27
CA LYS A 7 21.41 -11.89 23.00
C LYS A 7 21.59 -11.37 21.56
N GLY A 8 22.69 -11.73 20.89
CA GLY A 8 22.98 -11.25 19.53
C GLY A 8 22.09 -11.87 18.46
N LEU A 9 21.88 -13.19 18.53
CA LEU A 9 21.11 -13.93 17.54
C LEU A 9 19.61 -13.57 17.58
N PHE A 10 19.05 -13.43 18.78
CA PHE A 10 17.67 -13.01 18.98
C PHE A 10 17.44 -11.55 18.55
N SER A 11 18.45 -10.68 18.63
CA SER A 11 18.34 -9.30 18.14
C SER A 11 18.35 -9.22 16.61
N TRP A 12 19.18 -10.02 15.93
CA TRP A 12 19.23 -10.05 14.46
C TRP A 12 17.92 -10.57 13.86
N LEU A 13 17.36 -11.64 14.43
CA LEU A 13 16.07 -12.19 14.00
C LEU A 13 14.92 -11.18 14.20
N LYS A 14 14.97 -10.40 15.29
CA LYS A 14 13.97 -9.37 15.57
C LYS A 14 14.09 -8.18 14.63
N THR A 15 15.29 -7.79 14.20
CA THR A 15 15.46 -6.70 13.23
C THR A 15 14.91 -7.06 11.84
N ILE A 16 15.05 -8.31 11.42
CA ILE A 16 14.52 -8.78 10.12
C ILE A 16 12.99 -8.81 10.13
N LEU A 17 12.39 -9.23 11.26
CA LEU A 17 10.93 -9.36 11.38
C LEU A 17 10.22 -8.09 11.87
N PHE A 18 10.92 -7.21 12.59
CA PHE A 18 10.39 -5.98 13.20
C PHE A 18 11.07 -4.72 12.66
N GLY A 19 11.58 -4.77 11.43
CA GLY A 19 11.88 -3.57 10.65
C GLY A 19 10.59 -2.76 10.54
N LYS A 20 10.47 -1.71 11.36
CA LYS A 20 9.35 -0.79 11.45
C LYS A 20 8.88 -0.43 10.04
N ALA A 21 7.77 -1.02 9.60
CA ALA A 21 7.20 -0.74 8.29
C ALA A 21 7.05 0.79 8.21
N ALA A 22 7.84 1.42 7.35
CA ALA A 22 7.62 2.81 7.01
C ALA A 22 6.12 2.94 6.66
N PRO A 23 5.45 4.04 7.04
CA PRO A 23 4.06 4.23 6.63
C PRO A 23 4.00 3.96 5.13
N LEU A 24 3.23 2.95 4.71
CA LEU A 24 3.21 2.50 3.31
C LEU A 24 3.10 3.73 2.42
N SER A 25 4.04 3.86 1.49
CA SER A 25 4.02 4.93 0.50
C SER A 25 2.67 4.87 -0.21
N ASP A 26 2.12 6.02 -0.59
CA ASP A 26 0.76 6.07 -1.13
C ASP A 26 0.61 5.20 -2.39
N ASP A 27 1.69 5.04 -3.18
CA ASP A 27 1.78 4.11 -4.31
C ASP A 27 1.69 2.63 -3.91
N GLU A 28 2.29 2.24 -2.78
CA GLU A 28 2.19 0.86 -2.27
C GLU A 28 0.77 0.55 -1.80
N ARG A 29 0.13 1.50 -1.13
CA ARG A 29 -1.27 1.37 -0.71
C ARG A 29 -2.21 1.24 -1.91
N ALA A 30 -1.97 2.02 -2.96
CA ALA A 30 -2.69 1.92 -4.21
C ALA A 30 -2.47 0.56 -4.90
N ARG A 31 -1.21 0.09 -4.97
CA ARG A 31 -0.89 -1.25 -5.52
C ARG A 31 -1.58 -2.37 -4.75
N GLN A 32 -1.60 -2.31 -3.42
CA GLN A 32 -2.32 -3.29 -2.59
C GLN A 32 -3.83 -3.30 -2.86
N LEU A 33 -4.43 -2.11 -3.02
CA LEU A 33 -5.84 -1.98 -3.37
C LEU A 33 -6.11 -2.67 -4.72
N ILE A 34 -5.34 -2.35 -5.76
CA ILE A 34 -5.52 -2.95 -7.08
C ILE A 34 -5.30 -4.46 -7.04
N ALA A 35 -4.24 -4.95 -6.38
CA ALA A 35 -3.98 -6.38 -6.26
C ALA A 35 -5.09 -7.13 -5.50
N ALA A 36 -5.75 -6.49 -4.53
CA ALA A 36 -6.91 -7.07 -3.86
C ALA A 36 -8.12 -7.14 -4.79
N VAL A 37 -8.36 -6.10 -5.58
CA VAL A 37 -9.43 -6.04 -6.58
C VAL A 37 -9.23 -7.08 -7.68
N ASP A 38 -8.00 -7.21 -8.19
CA ASP A 38 -7.66 -8.17 -9.25
C ASP A 38 -7.81 -9.62 -8.79
N ARG A 39 -7.70 -9.89 -7.48
CA ARG A 39 -8.01 -11.19 -6.86
C ARG A 39 -9.52 -11.41 -6.63
N GLY A 40 -10.37 -10.49 -7.07
CA GLY A 40 -11.83 -10.54 -6.90
C GLY A 40 -12.34 -9.88 -5.60
N GLY A 41 -11.49 -9.15 -4.87
CA GLY A 41 -11.88 -8.42 -3.68
C GLY A 41 -12.70 -7.17 -4.03
N ILE A 42 -13.88 -7.01 -3.44
CA ILE A 42 -14.73 -5.84 -3.67
C ILE A 42 -14.46 -4.80 -2.58
N PRO A 43 -14.05 -3.56 -2.93
CA PRO A 43 -13.81 -2.54 -1.94
C PRO A 43 -15.14 -2.09 -1.31
N LEU A 44 -15.30 -2.39 -0.03
CA LEU A 44 -16.50 -2.07 0.77
C LEU A 44 -16.68 -0.56 1.03
N ASN A 45 -15.67 0.27 0.76
CA ASN A 45 -15.70 1.70 1.10
C ASN A 45 -15.14 2.56 -0.03
N ALA A 46 -16.04 3.19 -0.80
CA ALA A 46 -15.70 4.12 -1.87
C ALA A 46 -14.93 5.35 -1.38
N ALA A 47 -15.23 5.87 -0.18
CA ALA A 47 -14.53 7.02 0.37
C ALA A 47 -13.05 6.71 0.62
N LYS A 48 -12.74 5.49 1.07
CA LYS A 48 -11.36 5.03 1.27
C LYS A 48 -10.62 4.92 -0.08
N VAL A 49 -11.28 4.39 -1.10
CA VAL A 49 -10.72 4.33 -2.47
C VAL A 49 -10.45 5.73 -3.01
N ASN A 50 -11.39 6.66 -2.82
CA ASN A 50 -11.23 8.06 -3.25
C ASN A 50 -10.10 8.78 -2.48
N ALA A 51 -9.90 8.47 -1.19
CA ALA A 51 -8.78 9.01 -0.43
C ALA A 51 -7.43 8.55 -0.98
N ILE A 52 -7.32 7.26 -1.36
CA ILE A 52 -6.12 6.71 -2.01
C ILE A 52 -5.89 7.37 -3.37
N ALA A 53 -6.94 7.57 -4.17
CA ALA A 53 -6.80 8.28 -5.44
C ALA A 53 -6.27 9.71 -5.24
N ARG A 54 -6.80 10.44 -4.24
CA ARG A 54 -6.34 11.79 -3.92
C ARG A 54 -4.90 11.83 -3.41
N SER A 55 -4.47 10.83 -2.65
CA SER A 55 -3.06 10.75 -2.20
C SER A 55 -2.10 10.49 -3.37
N LEU A 56 -2.57 9.85 -4.44
CA LEU A 56 -1.83 9.73 -5.72
C LEU A 56 -1.90 10.99 -6.60
N GLY A 57 -2.50 12.08 -6.11
CA GLY A 57 -2.67 13.32 -6.87
C GLY A 57 -3.78 13.26 -7.94
N LEU A 58 -4.66 12.25 -7.89
CA LEU A 58 -5.81 12.16 -8.79
C LEU A 58 -6.98 12.98 -8.25
N GLU A 59 -7.55 13.83 -9.10
CA GLU A 59 -8.81 14.50 -8.80
C GLU A 59 -9.99 13.53 -9.00
N VAL A 60 -10.70 13.24 -7.91
CA VAL A 60 -11.88 12.37 -7.91
C VAL A 60 -13.06 13.02 -7.20
N SER A 61 -14.20 13.02 -7.90
CA SER A 61 -15.47 13.46 -7.34
C SER A 61 -15.89 12.56 -6.17
N ARG A 62 -16.53 13.14 -5.17
CA ARG A 62 -17.08 12.39 -4.03
C ARG A 62 -18.15 11.37 -4.46
N HIS A 63 -18.81 11.62 -5.58
CA HIS A 63 -19.85 10.77 -6.17
C HIS A 63 -19.33 9.96 -7.37
N ALA A 64 -18.02 9.93 -7.59
CA ALA A 64 -17.45 9.14 -8.68
C ALA A 64 -17.78 7.65 -8.46
N PRO A 65 -18.22 6.93 -9.51
CA PRO A 65 -18.32 5.48 -9.51
C PRO A 65 -17.01 4.83 -9.06
N ILE A 66 -17.09 3.82 -8.19
CA ILE A 66 -15.91 3.22 -7.57
C ILE A 66 -15.03 2.51 -8.61
N GLU A 67 -15.63 1.82 -9.58
CA GLU A 67 -14.92 1.20 -10.72
C GLU A 67 -14.14 2.24 -11.53
N GLU A 68 -14.70 3.43 -11.76
CA GLU A 68 -14.03 4.50 -12.50
C GLU A 68 -12.80 4.98 -11.73
N THR A 69 -12.91 5.17 -10.41
CA THR A 69 -11.78 5.52 -9.56
C THR A 69 -10.69 4.44 -9.58
N ILE A 70 -11.06 3.16 -9.52
CA ILE A 70 -10.11 2.04 -9.60
C ILE A 70 -9.35 2.07 -10.93
N GLN A 71 -10.04 2.31 -12.05
CA GLN A 71 -9.39 2.40 -13.35
C GLN A 71 -8.42 3.59 -13.44
N ARG A 72 -8.77 4.74 -12.86
CA ARG A 72 -7.86 5.90 -12.78
C ARG A 72 -6.61 5.58 -11.97
N ILE A 73 -6.76 4.88 -10.84
CA ILE A 73 -5.63 4.44 -10.01
C ILE A 73 -4.72 3.49 -10.81
N ARG A 74 -5.29 2.52 -11.55
CA ARG A 74 -4.49 1.62 -12.42
C ARG A 74 -3.64 2.40 -13.43
N LEU A 75 -4.26 3.36 -14.13
CA LEU A 75 -3.54 4.19 -15.11
C LEU A 75 -2.44 5.02 -14.46
N ALA A 76 -2.68 5.57 -13.27
CA ALA A 76 -1.68 6.33 -12.52
C ALA A 76 -0.47 5.45 -12.15
N LEU A 77 -0.72 4.24 -11.63
CA LEU A 77 0.34 3.29 -11.28
C LEU A 77 1.14 2.83 -12.49
N THR A 78 0.50 2.64 -13.64
CA THR A 78 1.21 2.36 -14.89
C THR A 78 2.16 3.50 -15.25
N ARG A 79 1.75 4.76 -15.10
CA ARG A 79 2.61 5.91 -15.40
C ARG A 79 3.82 6.00 -14.47
N VAL A 80 3.63 5.74 -13.17
CA VAL A 80 4.73 5.73 -12.19
C VAL A 80 5.73 4.63 -12.56
N SER A 81 5.24 3.42 -12.89
CA SER A 81 6.08 2.28 -13.28
C SER A 81 6.84 2.45 -14.60
N GLN A 82 6.54 3.50 -15.39
CA GLN A 82 7.26 3.82 -16.62
C GLN A 82 8.30 4.95 -16.44
N HIS A 83 8.29 5.62 -15.29
CA HIS A 83 9.23 6.71 -14.96
C HIS A 83 10.29 6.29 -13.91
N ASP A 84 10.25 5.05 -13.42
CA ASP A 84 11.31 4.39 -12.64
C ASP A 84 12.26 3.61 -13.56
#